data_AF-A0A017TBJ7-F1
#
_entry.id   AF-A0A017TBJ7-F1
#
_cell.length_a   1.000
_cell.length_b   1.000
_cell.length_c   1.000
_cell.angle_alpha   90.00
_cell.angle_beta   90.00
_cell.angle_gamma   90.00
#
_symmetry.space_group_name_H-M   'P 1'
#
loop_
_entity.id
_entity.type
_entity.pdbx_description
1 polymer ?
#
loop_
_entity_poly.entity_id
_entity_poly.type
_entity_poly.pdbx_seq_one_letter_code
_entity_poly.pdbx_strand_id
1 'polypeptide(L)'
;MVRQRPTLVSVLLAVGGASALLLLEERLPPAGLAPALLGGALVLVTMLSLLRELRRRDRLAIAGGAAVLGFFAGVSAGAGAHPWALGYGGAWLPTILLFVGGVGRERLAFELERLETACDVPAKRAGALARAQQIRAETGLRARALDPEGTGAPEHAGDPRAVHAYAAQVVGYALSLEGRFAEAAASLGEVPARWMPGPMRVLMRCNLSFWRLCAGDVTGAQEALDGLGESDAPEAARPALRAARAAVLVRSGEPAAALDIVGKVDGERGEPGWVRQRYRVTRAHALAALGDEEGARAALGQVADEGDAGREELRRWVPAGGPAAGMIAEMAGRENAAARGAGRTGAGEGEGEV
;
A
#
# COMPACT_ATOMS: atom_id res chain seq x y z
N MET A 1 -15.57 13.48 -21.36
CA MET A 1 -15.80 12.09 -21.83
C MET A 1 -16.35 11.26 -20.69
N VAL A 2 -17.64 10.91 -20.72
CA VAL A 2 -18.31 10.15 -19.65
C VAL A 2 -17.93 8.68 -19.77
N ARG A 3 -17.10 8.19 -18.84
CA ARG A 3 -16.87 6.74 -18.62
C ARG A 3 -18.17 6.13 -18.13
N GLN A 4 -18.92 5.47 -19.01
CA GLN A 4 -20.05 4.65 -18.60
C GLN A 4 -19.54 3.46 -17.75
N ARG A 5 -20.12 3.30 -16.57
CA ARG A 5 -19.76 2.25 -15.61
C ARG A 5 -20.35 0.91 -16.09
N PRO A 6 -19.53 -0.14 -16.29
CA PRO A 6 -19.99 -1.43 -16.82
C PRO A 6 -21.05 -2.09 -15.92
N THR A 7 -21.05 -1.80 -14.62
CA THR A 7 -22.06 -2.25 -13.65
C THR A 7 -23.47 -1.75 -13.93
N LEU A 8 -23.62 -0.58 -14.56
CA LEU A 8 -24.93 0.01 -14.82
C LEU A 8 -25.62 -0.67 -16.01
N VAL A 9 -24.83 -1.14 -16.98
CA VAL A 9 -25.30 -1.93 -18.13
C VAL A 9 -25.72 -3.33 -17.69
N SER A 10 -24.98 -3.97 -16.78
CA SER A 10 -25.32 -5.30 -16.23
C SER A 10 -26.61 -5.29 -15.39
N VAL A 11 -26.83 -4.23 -14.61
CA VAL A 11 -28.06 -4.07 -13.81
C VAL A 11 -29.26 -3.83 -14.72
N LEU A 12 -29.13 -3.01 -15.76
CA LEU A 12 -30.21 -2.77 -16.71
C LEU A 12 -30.60 -4.03 -17.50
N LEU A 13 -29.63 -4.88 -17.86
CA LEU A 13 -29.89 -6.17 -18.52
C LEU A 13 -30.55 -7.19 -17.59
N ALA A 14 -30.12 -7.27 -16.32
CA ALA A 14 -30.71 -8.17 -15.33
C ALA A 14 -32.16 -7.79 -14.98
N VAL A 15 -32.42 -6.49 -14.83
CA VAL A 15 -33.76 -5.97 -14.58
C VAL A 15 -34.64 -6.13 -15.83
N GLY A 16 -34.11 -5.86 -17.03
CA GLY A 16 -34.83 -6.07 -18.29
C GLY A 16 -35.19 -7.54 -18.53
N GLY A 17 -34.29 -8.47 -18.22
CA GLY A 17 -34.52 -9.92 -18.34
C GLY A 17 -35.52 -10.45 -17.32
N ALA A 18 -35.47 -9.99 -16.07
CA ALA A 18 -36.42 -10.38 -15.03
C ALA A 18 -37.84 -9.87 -15.30
N SER A 19 -37.96 -8.63 -15.80
CA SER A 19 -39.26 -8.05 -16.19
C SER A 19 -39.89 -8.73 -17.41
N ALA A 20 -39.06 -9.20 -18.36
CA ALA A 20 -39.54 -9.96 -19.52
C ALA A 20 -40.05 -11.36 -19.12
N LEU A 21 -39.40 -12.01 -18.15
CA LEU A 21 -39.84 -13.31 -17.61
C LEU A 21 -41.17 -13.21 -16.85
N LEU A 22 -41.37 -12.13 -16.09
CA LEU A 22 -42.63 -11.85 -15.40
C LEU A 22 -43.80 -11.58 -16.37
N LEU A 23 -43.53 -10.98 -17.54
CA LEU A 23 -44.55 -10.72 -18.56
C LEU A 23 -44.96 -11.97 -19.37
N LEU A 24 -44.15 -13.04 -19.32
CA LEU A 24 -44.41 -14.30 -20.02
C LEU A 24 -45.13 -15.34 -19.14
N GLU A 25 -45.25 -15.09 -17.83
CA GLU A 25 -45.79 -16.01 -16.81
C GLU A 25 -47.30 -16.26 -16.97
N GLU A 26 -48.06 -15.32 -17.54
CA GLU A 26 -49.52 -15.47 -17.75
C GLU A 26 -49.91 -16.51 -18.83
N ARG A 27 -48.95 -17.07 -19.59
CA ARG A 27 -49.21 -18.06 -20.63
C ARG A 27 -48.88 -19.51 -20.25
N LEU A 28 -48.59 -19.81 -18.99
CA LEU A 28 -48.19 -21.16 -18.52
C LEU A 28 -49.11 -21.69 -17.38
N PRO A 29 -49.81 -22.82 -17.56
CA PRO A 29 -50.41 -23.59 -16.46
C PRO A 29 -49.49 -24.78 -16.07
N PRO A 30 -49.71 -25.49 -14.94
CA PRO A 30 -49.21 -25.12 -13.62
C PRO A 30 -48.39 -26.27 -12.99
N ALA A 31 -47.05 -26.19 -12.92
CA ALA A 31 -46.22 -26.94 -11.95
C ALA A 31 -44.73 -26.54 -12.07
N GLY A 32 -44.41 -25.26 -11.89
CA GLY A 32 -43.02 -24.76 -12.01
C GLY A 32 -42.47 -24.03 -10.79
N LEU A 33 -43.31 -23.69 -9.80
CA LEU A 33 -42.93 -22.78 -8.71
C LEU A 33 -42.29 -23.48 -7.51
N ALA A 34 -42.65 -24.73 -7.22
CA ALA A 34 -42.05 -25.46 -6.10
C ALA A 34 -40.53 -25.67 -6.24
N PRO A 35 -39.98 -26.00 -7.43
CA PRO A 35 -38.53 -26.14 -7.63
C PRO A 35 -37.78 -24.80 -7.52
N ALA A 36 -38.35 -23.72 -8.05
CA ALA A 36 -37.74 -22.39 -7.99
C ALA A 36 -37.72 -21.82 -6.55
N LEU A 37 -38.78 -22.09 -5.77
CA LEU A 37 -38.87 -21.69 -4.36
C LEU A 37 -37.93 -22.50 -3.46
N LEU A 38 -37.77 -23.81 -3.70
CA LEU A 38 -36.80 -24.65 -3.00
C LEU A 38 -35.34 -24.27 -3.34
N GLY A 39 -35.05 -23.97 -4.62
CA GLY A 39 -33.75 -23.46 -5.05
C GLY A 39 -33.43 -22.10 -4.43
N GLY A 40 -34.40 -21.18 -4.41
CA GLY A 40 -34.29 -19.89 -3.74
C GLY A 40 -34.06 -20.01 -2.23
N ALA A 41 -34.78 -20.91 -1.55
CA ALA A 41 -34.65 -21.11 -0.11
C ALA A 41 -33.31 -21.75 0.31
N LEU A 42 -32.81 -22.74 -0.45
CA LEU A 42 -31.53 -23.39 -0.18
C LEU A 42 -30.36 -22.41 -0.35
N VAL A 43 -30.41 -21.58 -1.41
CA VAL A 43 -29.44 -20.49 -1.68
C VAL A 43 -29.52 -19.42 -0.60
N LEU A 44 -30.71 -19.08 -0.10
CA LEU A 44 -30.90 -18.11 0.96
C LEU A 44 -30.31 -18.60 2.31
N VAL A 45 -30.51 -19.87 2.67
CA VAL A 45 -30.00 -20.47 3.92
C VAL A 45 -28.48 -20.67 3.87
N THR A 46 -27.93 -21.08 2.73
CA THR A 46 -26.47 -21.16 2.54
C THR A 46 -25.83 -19.77 2.48
N MET A 47 -26.45 -18.77 1.81
CA MET A 47 -26.02 -17.37 1.90
C MET A 47 -26.01 -16.87 3.34
N LEU A 48 -27.11 -17.03 4.09
CA LEU A 48 -27.25 -16.48 5.44
C LEU A 48 -26.27 -17.10 6.45
N SER A 49 -25.92 -18.38 6.28
CA SER A 49 -24.94 -19.08 7.11
C SER A 49 -23.49 -18.63 6.80
N LEU A 50 -23.15 -18.42 5.52
CA LEU A 50 -21.83 -17.92 5.08
C LEU A 50 -21.64 -16.40 5.28
N LEU A 51 -22.72 -15.61 5.24
CA LEU A 51 -22.68 -14.14 5.43
C LEU A 51 -22.38 -13.71 6.87
N ARG A 52 -22.59 -14.59 7.85
CA ARG A 52 -22.32 -14.30 9.26
C ARG A 52 -20.82 -14.23 9.61
N GLU A 53 -19.92 -14.70 8.73
CA GLU A 53 -18.49 -14.86 9.07
C GLU A 53 -17.45 -14.14 8.16
N LEU A 54 -17.84 -13.46 7.07
CA LEU A 54 -16.85 -12.83 6.14
C LEU A 54 -17.16 -11.36 5.80
N ARG A 55 -16.18 -10.51 5.42
CA ARG A 55 -16.33 -9.02 5.24
C ARG A 55 -16.96 -8.56 3.90
N ARG A 56 -17.58 -7.36 3.92
CA ARG A 56 -18.64 -6.81 3.02
C ARG A 56 -18.36 -6.67 1.50
N ARG A 57 -17.13 -6.67 1.01
CA ARG A 57 -16.83 -6.51 -0.45
C ARG A 57 -16.65 -7.84 -1.17
N ASP A 58 -16.08 -8.84 -0.51
CA ASP A 58 -16.03 -10.22 -1.01
C ASP A 58 -17.45 -10.82 -1.09
N ARG A 59 -18.37 -10.32 -0.23
CA ARG A 59 -19.80 -10.66 -0.24
C ARG A 59 -20.49 -10.34 -1.56
N LEU A 60 -20.16 -9.25 -2.24
CA LEU A 60 -20.89 -8.82 -3.44
C LEU A 60 -20.40 -9.53 -4.71
N ALA A 61 -19.10 -9.82 -4.79
CA ALA A 61 -18.52 -10.55 -5.92
C ALA A 61 -18.91 -12.05 -5.88
N ILE A 62 -18.87 -12.67 -4.69
CA ILE A 62 -19.24 -14.06 -4.51
C ILE A 62 -20.76 -14.24 -4.58
N ALA A 63 -21.56 -13.35 -3.97
CA ALA A 63 -23.02 -13.40 -4.12
C ALA A 63 -23.46 -13.08 -5.55
N GLY A 64 -22.77 -12.19 -6.27
CA GLY A 64 -23.01 -11.93 -7.69
C GLY A 64 -22.75 -13.16 -8.56
N GLY A 65 -21.61 -13.84 -8.36
CA GLY A 65 -21.30 -15.09 -9.05
C GLY A 65 -22.27 -16.23 -8.71
N ALA A 66 -22.63 -16.38 -7.44
CA ALA A 66 -23.56 -17.41 -6.97
C ALA A 66 -25.01 -17.15 -7.40
N ALA A 67 -25.47 -15.88 -7.42
CA ALA A 67 -26.80 -15.51 -7.89
C ALA A 67 -26.94 -15.71 -9.41
N VAL A 68 -25.88 -15.41 -10.18
CA VAL A 68 -25.85 -15.69 -11.62
C VAL A 68 -25.87 -17.20 -11.88
N LEU A 69 -25.06 -17.99 -11.16
CA LEU A 69 -25.07 -19.45 -11.27
C LEU A 69 -26.41 -20.06 -10.84
N GLY A 70 -27.01 -19.56 -9.76
CA GLY A 70 -28.32 -20.00 -9.26
C GLY A 70 -29.47 -19.65 -10.20
N PHE A 71 -29.42 -18.47 -10.83
CA PHE A 71 -30.36 -18.07 -11.88
C PHE A 71 -30.30 -19.00 -13.08
N PHE A 72 -29.10 -19.31 -13.59
CA PHE A 72 -28.94 -20.21 -14.74
C PHE A 72 -29.24 -21.67 -14.41
N ALA A 73 -28.92 -22.15 -13.20
CA ALA A 73 -29.31 -23.48 -12.73
C ALA A 73 -30.83 -23.61 -12.60
N GLY A 74 -31.51 -22.57 -12.09
CA GLY A 74 -32.98 -22.52 -12.00
C GLY A 74 -33.65 -22.48 -13.38
N VAL A 75 -33.12 -21.69 -14.32
CA VAL A 75 -33.59 -21.65 -15.71
C VAL A 75 -33.38 -22.99 -16.42
N SER A 76 -32.25 -23.68 -16.17
CA SER A 76 -31.95 -25.01 -16.73
C SER A 76 -32.86 -26.11 -16.17
N ALA A 77 -33.21 -26.02 -14.89
CA ALA A 77 -34.12 -26.96 -14.24
C ALA A 77 -35.58 -26.75 -14.64
N GLY A 78 -36.00 -25.50 -14.93
CA GLY A 78 -37.36 -25.17 -15.35
C GLY A 78 -37.65 -25.38 -16.83
N ALA A 79 -36.65 -25.24 -17.72
CA ALA A 79 -36.84 -25.31 -19.17
C ALA A 79 -36.56 -26.69 -19.79
N GLY A 80 -36.05 -27.66 -19.00
CA GLY A 80 -35.48 -28.90 -19.52
C GLY A 80 -34.13 -28.69 -20.19
N ALA A 81 -33.32 -29.76 -20.31
CA ALA A 81 -31.95 -29.73 -20.83
C ALA A 81 -31.90 -29.38 -22.33
N HIS A 82 -32.12 -28.12 -22.67
CA HIS A 82 -32.08 -27.62 -24.03
C HIS A 82 -30.64 -27.19 -24.40
N PRO A 83 -30.12 -27.53 -25.60
CA PRO A 83 -28.71 -27.36 -25.97
C PRO A 83 -28.15 -25.93 -25.87
N TRP A 84 -29.00 -24.92 -25.99
CA TRP A 84 -28.58 -23.51 -25.91
C TRP A 84 -28.24 -23.06 -24.48
N ALA A 85 -28.82 -23.68 -23.44
CA ALA A 85 -28.48 -23.40 -22.04
C ALA A 85 -27.07 -23.90 -21.67
N LEU A 86 -26.67 -25.05 -22.22
CA LEU A 86 -25.30 -25.59 -22.09
C LEU A 86 -24.26 -24.77 -22.86
N GLY A 87 -24.63 -24.24 -24.04
CA GLY A 87 -23.77 -23.35 -24.84
C GLY A 87 -23.46 -22.02 -24.15
N TYR A 88 -24.43 -21.41 -23.47
CA TYR A 88 -24.21 -20.18 -22.70
C TYR A 88 -23.44 -20.42 -21.40
N GLY A 89 -23.70 -21.51 -20.68
CA GLY A 89 -22.90 -21.90 -19.51
C GLY A 89 -21.42 -22.13 -19.86
N GLY A 90 -21.14 -22.77 -20.99
CA GLY A 90 -19.79 -22.99 -21.50
C GLY A 90 -19.07 -21.72 -21.97
N ALA A 91 -19.79 -20.68 -22.40
CA ALA A 91 -19.21 -19.41 -22.83
C ALA A 91 -18.85 -18.46 -21.66
N TRP A 92 -19.57 -18.57 -20.53
CA TRP A 92 -19.35 -17.72 -19.36
C TRP A 92 -18.46 -18.33 -18.29
N LEU A 93 -18.34 -19.67 -18.24
CA LEU A 93 -17.39 -20.36 -17.34
C LEU A 93 -15.95 -19.85 -17.51
N PRO A 94 -15.41 -19.67 -18.74
CA PRO A 94 -14.08 -19.10 -18.94
C PRO A 94 -14.00 -17.67 -18.41
N THR A 95 -15.02 -16.83 -18.61
CA THR A 95 -15.05 -15.44 -18.12
C THR A 95 -15.08 -15.37 -16.60
N ILE A 96 -15.85 -16.25 -15.94
CA ILE A 96 -15.90 -16.36 -14.48
C ILE A 96 -14.58 -16.92 -13.93
N LEU A 97 -13.99 -17.94 -14.57
CA LEU A 97 -12.68 -18.48 -14.20
C LEU A 97 -11.55 -17.46 -14.44
N LEU A 98 -11.63 -16.65 -15.49
CA LEU A 98 -10.69 -15.55 -15.76
C LEU A 98 -10.87 -14.39 -14.79
N PHE A 99 -12.10 -14.12 -14.35
CA PHE A 99 -12.42 -13.09 -13.35
C PHE A 99 -12.02 -13.52 -11.94
N VAL A 100 -12.40 -14.73 -11.51
CA VAL A 100 -11.98 -15.33 -10.24
C VAL A 100 -10.47 -15.59 -10.24
N GLY A 101 -9.91 -16.02 -11.36
CA GLY A 101 -8.47 -16.15 -11.57
C GLY A 101 -7.74 -14.81 -11.61
N GLY A 102 -8.36 -13.74 -12.12
CA GLY A 102 -7.82 -12.38 -12.12
C GLY A 102 -7.80 -11.77 -10.72
N VAL A 103 -8.93 -11.82 -10.01
CA VAL A 103 -9.05 -11.35 -8.62
C VAL A 103 -8.22 -12.20 -7.67
N GLY A 104 -8.15 -13.52 -7.91
CA GLY A 104 -7.29 -14.44 -7.16
C GLY A 104 -5.80 -14.14 -7.37
N ARG A 105 -5.39 -13.76 -8.59
CA ARG A 105 -4.01 -13.35 -8.91
C ARG A 105 -3.62 -12.07 -8.16
N GLU A 106 -4.51 -11.09 -8.05
CA GLU A 106 -4.19 -9.80 -7.43
C GLU A 106 -4.51 -9.72 -5.93
N ARG A 107 -5.15 -10.74 -5.35
CA ARG A 107 -5.56 -10.77 -3.94
C ARG A 107 -4.42 -10.41 -2.97
N LEU A 108 -3.23 -10.98 -3.19
CA LEU A 108 -2.07 -10.73 -2.33
C LEU A 108 -1.56 -9.29 -2.46
N ALA A 109 -1.63 -8.68 -3.64
CA ALA A 109 -1.24 -7.28 -3.81
C ALA A 109 -2.16 -6.34 -3.02
N PHE A 110 -3.48 -6.56 -3.07
CA PHE A 110 -4.44 -5.82 -2.24
C PHE A 110 -4.28 -6.09 -0.75
N GLU A 111 -3.94 -7.32 -0.37
CA GLU A 111 -3.65 -7.64 1.03
C GLU A 111 -2.45 -6.85 1.52
N LEU A 112 -1.36 -6.79 0.73
CA LEU A 112 -0.15 -6.04 1.06
C LEU A 112 -0.41 -4.53 1.23
N GLU A 113 -1.21 -3.89 0.38
CA GLU A 113 -1.61 -2.49 0.56
C GLU A 113 -2.34 -2.25 1.90
N ARG A 114 -3.21 -3.20 2.29
CA ARG A 114 -3.90 -3.14 3.59
C ARG A 114 -2.96 -3.38 4.76
N LEU A 115 -1.97 -4.26 4.61
CA LEU A 115 -0.96 -4.52 5.63
C LEU A 115 -0.05 -3.30 5.81
N GLU A 116 0.33 -2.63 4.72
CA GLU A 116 1.10 -1.37 4.76
C GLU A 116 0.36 -0.32 5.60
N THR A 117 -0.91 -0.07 5.30
CA THR A 117 -1.76 0.84 6.09
C THR A 117 -1.89 0.38 7.55
N ALA A 118 -1.91 -0.93 7.80
CA ALA A 118 -1.99 -1.45 9.16
C ALA A 118 -0.69 -1.26 9.97
N CYS A 119 0.46 -1.07 9.32
CA CYS A 119 1.73 -0.81 10.00
C CYS A 119 1.75 0.53 10.74
N ASP A 120 1.00 1.50 10.23
CA ASP A 120 0.84 2.83 10.84
C ASP A 120 0.08 2.79 12.17
N VAL A 121 -0.66 1.70 12.44
CA VAL A 121 -1.41 1.52 13.68
C VAL A 121 -0.56 0.65 14.64
N PRO A 122 -0.03 1.20 15.76
CA PRO A 122 0.88 0.46 16.65
C PRO A 122 0.34 -0.90 17.11
N ALA A 123 -0.95 -0.96 17.47
CA ALA A 123 -1.61 -2.18 17.92
C ALA A 123 -1.74 -3.27 16.83
N LYS A 124 -1.64 -2.93 15.55
CA LYS A 124 -1.78 -3.88 14.42
C LYS A 124 -0.45 -4.23 13.77
N ARG A 125 0.61 -3.45 14.05
CA ARG A 125 1.91 -3.54 13.37
C ARG A 125 2.54 -4.93 13.47
N ALA A 126 2.59 -5.52 14.65
CA ALA A 126 3.19 -6.84 14.84
C ALA A 126 2.49 -7.93 13.99
N GLY A 127 1.16 -7.90 13.94
CA GLY A 127 0.38 -8.81 13.09
C GLY A 127 0.57 -8.53 11.60
N ALA A 128 0.67 -7.26 11.21
CA ALA A 128 0.92 -6.87 9.82
C ALA A 128 2.31 -7.31 9.34
N LEU A 129 3.34 -7.11 10.16
CA LEU A 129 4.71 -7.55 9.91
C LEU A 129 4.77 -9.07 9.75
N ALA A 130 4.21 -9.83 10.70
CA ALA A 130 4.20 -11.30 10.64
C ALA A 130 3.54 -11.82 9.36
N ARG A 131 2.39 -11.22 8.99
CA ARG A 131 1.68 -11.62 7.76
C ARG A 131 2.47 -11.25 6.50
N ALA A 132 3.08 -10.07 6.44
CA ALA A 132 3.90 -9.65 5.31
C ALA A 132 5.14 -10.54 5.15
N GLN A 133 5.79 -10.94 6.25
CA GLN A 133 6.90 -11.89 6.24
C GLN A 133 6.48 -13.26 5.69
N GLN A 134 5.31 -13.75 6.10
CA GLN A 134 4.76 -15.00 5.57
C GLN A 134 4.53 -14.91 4.05
N ILE A 135 3.89 -13.84 3.57
CA ILE A 135 3.67 -13.63 2.12
C ILE A 135 5.01 -13.53 1.38
N ARG A 136 6.00 -12.82 1.94
CA ARG A 136 7.35 -12.71 1.36
C ARG A 136 7.99 -14.08 1.18
N ALA A 137 7.90 -14.95 2.19
CA ALA A 137 8.44 -16.31 2.14
C ALA A 137 7.71 -17.18 1.12
N GLU A 138 6.37 -17.17 1.12
CA GLU A 138 5.53 -17.94 0.19
C GLU A 138 5.79 -17.56 -1.28
N THR A 139 5.99 -16.27 -1.56
CA THR A 139 6.19 -15.74 -2.91
C THR A 139 7.64 -15.77 -3.37
N GLY A 140 8.61 -15.71 -2.45
CA GLY A 140 10.04 -15.71 -2.78
C GLY A 140 10.49 -16.98 -3.49
N LEU A 141 10.01 -18.15 -3.05
CA LEU A 141 10.32 -19.43 -3.72
C LEU A 141 9.77 -19.46 -5.16
N ARG A 142 8.54 -18.96 -5.36
CA ARG A 142 7.90 -18.91 -6.68
C ARG A 142 8.59 -17.90 -7.60
N ALA A 143 8.95 -16.72 -7.08
CA ALA A 143 9.67 -15.70 -7.82
C ALA A 143 11.03 -16.22 -8.32
N ARG A 144 11.80 -16.87 -7.43
CA ARG A 144 13.10 -17.47 -7.78
C ARG A 144 12.97 -18.64 -8.76
N ALA A 145 11.92 -19.44 -8.66
CA ALA A 145 11.68 -20.52 -9.63
C ALA A 145 11.35 -19.98 -11.03
N LEU A 146 10.65 -18.84 -11.10
CA LEU A 146 10.27 -18.20 -12.37
C LEU A 146 11.43 -17.44 -13.03
N ASP A 147 12.29 -16.80 -12.24
CA ASP A 147 13.38 -15.97 -12.73
C ASP A 147 14.63 -16.11 -11.84
N PRO A 148 15.35 -17.24 -11.90
CA PRO A 148 16.50 -17.50 -11.01
C PRO A 148 17.58 -16.41 -11.04
N GLU A 149 17.76 -15.78 -12.20
CA GLU A 149 18.76 -14.74 -12.46
C GLU A 149 18.30 -13.33 -12.06
N GLY A 150 17.02 -13.13 -11.74
CA GLY A 150 16.50 -11.83 -11.31
C GLY A 150 16.46 -10.76 -12.41
N THR A 151 16.35 -11.16 -13.68
CA THR A 151 16.51 -10.26 -14.83
C THR A 151 15.18 -9.78 -15.42
N GLY A 152 14.11 -10.54 -15.21
CA GLY A 152 12.79 -10.28 -15.78
C GLY A 152 11.99 -9.23 -15.01
N ALA A 153 11.17 -8.47 -15.73
CA ALA A 153 10.18 -7.58 -15.14
C ALA A 153 8.88 -8.36 -14.83
N PRO A 154 8.16 -8.00 -13.77
CA PRO A 154 6.84 -8.58 -13.49
C PRO A 154 5.83 -8.16 -14.57
N GLU A 155 4.96 -9.09 -14.96
CA GLU A 155 3.97 -8.84 -16.01
C GLU A 155 2.70 -8.15 -15.49
N HIS A 156 2.35 -8.38 -14.22
CA HIS A 156 1.18 -7.81 -13.56
C HIS A 156 1.35 -7.77 -12.04
N ALA A 157 0.43 -7.10 -11.33
CA ALA A 157 0.50 -6.92 -9.87
C ALA A 157 0.49 -8.24 -9.08
N GLY A 158 -0.20 -9.28 -9.59
CA GLY A 158 -0.23 -10.62 -9.02
C GLY A 158 0.98 -11.51 -9.33
N ASP A 159 1.99 -11.00 -10.05
CA ASP A 159 3.19 -11.77 -10.40
C ASP A 159 3.97 -12.08 -9.11
N PRO A 160 4.41 -13.33 -8.87
CA PRO A 160 5.15 -13.67 -7.66
C PRO A 160 6.35 -12.76 -7.40
N ARG A 161 7.02 -12.24 -8.43
CA ARG A 161 8.13 -11.28 -8.33
C ARG A 161 7.67 -9.94 -7.77
N ALA A 162 6.56 -9.41 -8.30
CA ALA A 162 5.96 -8.16 -7.83
C ALA A 162 5.43 -8.29 -6.39
N VAL A 163 4.73 -9.39 -6.09
CA VAL A 163 4.19 -9.66 -4.75
C VAL A 163 5.33 -9.82 -3.74
N HIS A 164 6.41 -10.51 -4.10
CA HIS A 164 7.59 -10.64 -3.25
C HIS A 164 8.25 -9.28 -2.97
N ALA A 165 8.43 -8.45 -4.00
CA ALA A 165 8.99 -7.10 -3.86
C ALA A 165 8.12 -6.20 -2.96
N TYR A 166 6.80 -6.20 -3.15
CA TYR A 166 5.89 -5.45 -2.28
C TYR A 166 5.89 -5.99 -0.84
N ALA A 167 5.91 -7.30 -0.64
CA ALA A 167 5.98 -7.88 0.69
C ALA A 167 7.28 -7.48 1.41
N ALA A 168 8.41 -7.50 0.71
CA ALA A 168 9.69 -7.01 1.21
C ALA A 168 9.65 -5.52 1.61
N GLN A 169 9.00 -4.68 0.80
CA GLN A 169 8.79 -3.25 1.10
C GLN A 169 7.92 -3.05 2.35
N VAL A 170 6.82 -3.81 2.51
CA VAL A 170 5.94 -3.71 3.70
C VAL A 170 6.67 -4.18 4.96
N VAL A 171 7.42 -5.27 4.88
CA VAL A 171 8.29 -5.74 5.98
C VAL A 171 9.31 -4.68 6.35
N GLY A 172 9.99 -4.10 5.35
CA GLY A 172 10.96 -3.03 5.59
C GLY A 172 10.33 -1.78 6.21
N TYR A 173 9.16 -1.38 5.73
CA TYR A 173 8.41 -0.25 6.29
C TYR A 173 8.06 -0.49 7.77
N ALA A 174 7.46 -1.64 8.10
CA ALA A 174 7.12 -1.99 9.48
C ALA A 174 8.35 -2.01 10.41
N LEU A 175 9.46 -2.59 9.97
CA LEU A 175 10.72 -2.62 10.72
C LEU A 175 11.31 -1.21 10.91
N SER A 176 11.21 -0.35 9.89
CA SER A 176 11.67 1.04 10.00
C SER A 176 10.89 1.86 11.03
N LEU A 177 9.58 1.58 11.19
CA LEU A 177 8.76 2.18 12.25
C LEU A 177 9.15 1.71 13.66
N GLU A 178 9.86 0.60 13.78
CA GLU A 178 10.45 0.08 15.03
C GLU A 178 11.91 0.53 15.21
N GLY A 179 12.44 1.36 14.30
CA GLY A 179 13.85 1.78 14.31
C GLY A 179 14.85 0.71 13.87
N ARG A 180 14.38 -0.44 13.37
CA ARG A 180 15.20 -1.59 12.95
C ARG A 180 15.67 -1.44 11.49
N PHE A 181 16.42 -0.37 11.22
CA PHE A 181 16.75 0.06 9.85
C PHE A 181 17.65 -0.92 9.09
N ALA A 182 18.60 -1.58 9.76
CA ALA A 182 19.47 -2.57 9.11
C ALA A 182 18.64 -3.77 8.58
N GLU A 183 17.69 -4.25 9.38
CA GLU A 183 16.78 -5.33 8.97
C GLU A 183 15.78 -4.86 7.90
N ALA A 184 15.32 -3.61 7.98
CA ALA A 184 14.47 -3.01 6.96
C ALA A 184 15.19 -2.97 5.59
N ALA A 185 16.44 -2.50 5.59
CA ALA A 185 17.28 -2.46 4.40
C ALA A 185 17.55 -3.87 3.85
N ALA A 186 17.83 -4.85 4.71
CA ALA A 186 18.05 -6.25 4.29
C ALA A 186 16.81 -6.84 3.61
N SER A 187 15.61 -6.58 4.13
CA SER A 187 14.35 -7.10 3.58
C SER A 187 14.19 -6.77 2.09
N LEU A 188 14.47 -5.51 1.71
CA LEU A 188 14.32 -5.04 0.33
C LEU A 188 15.60 -5.16 -0.50
N GLY A 189 16.79 -5.10 0.12
CA GLY A 189 18.08 -5.17 -0.55
C GLY A 189 18.36 -6.52 -1.22
N GLU A 190 17.71 -7.59 -0.78
CA GLU A 190 17.77 -8.92 -1.41
C GLU A 190 16.89 -9.05 -2.66
N VAL A 191 16.02 -8.07 -2.94
CA VAL A 191 15.08 -8.12 -4.05
C VAL A 191 15.75 -7.56 -5.31
N PRO A 192 15.84 -8.33 -6.42
CA PRO A 192 16.32 -7.81 -7.70
C PRO A 192 15.52 -6.59 -8.15
N ALA A 193 16.21 -5.52 -8.56
CA ALA A 193 15.55 -4.27 -8.95
C ALA A 193 14.57 -4.45 -10.13
N ARG A 194 14.80 -5.44 -11.00
CA ARG A 194 13.91 -5.78 -12.12
C ARG A 194 12.57 -6.35 -11.67
N TRP A 195 12.54 -7.03 -10.53
CA TRP A 195 11.31 -7.55 -9.92
C TRP A 195 10.42 -6.46 -9.32
N MET A 196 11.02 -5.31 -8.95
CA MET A 196 10.26 -4.17 -8.47
C MET A 196 9.35 -3.62 -9.57
N PRO A 197 8.04 -3.47 -9.32
CA PRO A 197 7.09 -2.97 -10.31
C PRO A 197 7.47 -1.58 -10.82
N GLY A 198 7.39 -1.38 -12.14
CA GLY A 198 7.85 -0.15 -12.80
C GLY A 198 7.40 1.15 -12.13
N PRO A 199 6.08 1.36 -11.86
CA PRO A 199 5.58 2.58 -11.23
C PRO A 199 6.15 2.85 -9.83
N MET A 200 6.63 1.82 -9.13
CA MET A 200 6.97 1.87 -7.70
C MET A 200 8.45 1.64 -7.41
N ARG A 201 9.20 1.15 -8.40
CA ARG A 201 10.63 0.87 -8.32
C ARG A 201 11.43 2.05 -7.79
N VAL A 202 11.17 3.26 -8.29
CA VAL A 202 11.89 4.47 -7.84
C VAL A 202 11.63 4.71 -6.35
N LEU A 203 10.37 4.67 -5.91
CA LEU A 203 10.00 4.90 -4.52
C LEU A 203 10.56 3.82 -3.58
N MET A 204 10.51 2.55 -3.98
CA MET A 204 11.13 1.43 -3.25
C MET A 204 12.65 1.62 -3.10
N ARG A 205 13.34 2.03 -4.17
CA ARG A 205 14.78 2.30 -4.13
C ARG A 205 15.14 3.53 -3.27
N CYS A 206 14.31 4.57 -3.28
CA CYS A 206 14.46 5.71 -2.37
C CYS A 206 14.29 5.28 -0.90
N ASN A 207 13.32 4.41 -0.60
CA ASN A 207 13.13 3.87 0.76
C ASN A 207 14.32 3.00 1.18
N LEU A 208 14.82 2.13 0.29
CA LEU A 208 16.03 1.33 0.54
C LEU A 208 17.24 2.23 0.85
N SER A 209 17.45 3.28 0.06
CA SER A 209 18.52 4.25 0.30
C SER A 209 18.40 4.91 1.67
N PHE A 210 17.19 5.37 2.03
CA PHE A 210 16.93 5.96 3.34
C PHE A 210 17.21 4.97 4.49
N TRP A 211 16.73 3.73 4.40
CA TRP A 211 16.98 2.72 5.43
C TRP A 211 18.47 2.38 5.56
N ARG A 212 19.21 2.32 4.44
CA ARG A 212 20.67 2.15 4.46
C ARG A 212 21.37 3.33 5.14
N LEU A 213 20.96 4.58 4.85
CA LEU A 213 21.48 5.77 5.56
C LEU A 213 21.26 5.70 7.07
N CYS A 214 20.05 5.31 7.50
CA CYS A 214 19.72 5.11 8.91
C CYS A 214 20.44 3.94 9.56
N ALA A 215 20.87 2.95 8.78
CA ALA A 215 21.71 1.85 9.22
C ALA A 215 23.22 2.21 9.22
N GLY A 216 23.59 3.42 8.78
CA GLY A 216 24.98 3.87 8.68
C GLY A 216 25.70 3.45 7.38
N ASP A 217 25.01 2.80 6.45
CA ASP A 217 25.54 2.33 5.17
C ASP A 217 25.37 3.39 4.07
N VAL A 218 26.28 4.38 4.04
CA VAL A 218 26.23 5.48 3.07
C VAL A 218 26.53 4.99 1.65
N THR A 219 27.52 4.10 1.48
CA THR A 219 27.88 3.52 0.19
C THR A 219 26.72 2.74 -0.40
N GLY A 220 26.12 1.83 0.37
CA GLY A 220 24.95 1.10 -0.08
C GLY A 220 23.74 2.02 -0.32
N ALA A 221 23.58 3.10 0.44
CA ALA A 221 22.52 4.07 0.17
C ALA A 221 22.68 4.77 -1.19
N GLN A 222 23.92 5.01 -1.61
CA GLN A 222 24.24 5.53 -2.94
C GLN A 222 23.97 4.49 -4.04
N GLU A 223 24.48 3.26 -3.87
CA GLU A 223 24.24 2.15 -4.79
C GLU A 223 22.74 1.88 -5.00
N ALA A 224 21.95 2.03 -3.94
CA ALA A 224 20.50 1.87 -4.00
C ALA A 224 19.83 2.90 -4.93
N LEU A 225 20.49 4.01 -5.29
CA LEU A 225 19.99 5.01 -6.23
C LEU A 225 20.66 4.94 -7.62
N ASP A 226 21.72 4.15 -7.78
CA ASP A 226 22.48 4.07 -9.03
C ASP A 226 21.63 3.59 -10.22
N GLY A 227 21.86 4.22 -11.37
CA GLY A 227 21.11 3.93 -12.59
C GLY A 227 19.66 4.44 -12.61
N LEU A 228 19.21 5.19 -11.61
CA LEU A 228 17.91 5.91 -11.66
C LEU A 228 18.09 7.29 -12.29
N GLY A 229 17.83 7.45 -13.59
CA GLY A 229 17.74 8.77 -14.22
C GLY A 229 16.54 9.56 -13.71
N GLU A 230 16.69 10.86 -13.46
CA GLU A 230 15.55 11.70 -13.06
C GLU A 230 14.54 11.89 -14.22
N SER A 231 15.05 12.01 -15.45
CA SER A 231 14.25 12.05 -16.68
C SER A 231 13.37 10.81 -16.82
N ASP A 232 13.91 9.66 -16.41
CA ASP A 232 13.32 8.33 -16.60
C ASP A 232 12.39 7.95 -15.43
N ALA A 233 12.48 8.68 -14.32
CA ALA A 233 11.59 8.50 -13.18
C ALA A 233 10.19 9.08 -13.47
N PRO A 234 9.11 8.40 -13.03
CA PRO A 234 7.76 8.97 -13.07
C PRO A 234 7.75 10.35 -12.41
N GLU A 235 7.04 11.31 -12.99
CA GLU A 235 6.99 12.69 -12.51
C GLU A 235 6.65 12.78 -11.01
N ALA A 236 5.67 11.99 -10.57
CA ALA A 236 5.26 11.90 -9.17
C ALA A 236 6.35 11.37 -8.22
N ALA A 237 7.34 10.64 -8.70
CA ALA A 237 8.42 10.06 -7.89
C ALA A 237 9.71 10.89 -7.91
N ARG A 238 9.86 11.83 -8.85
CA ARG A 238 11.06 12.68 -8.98
C ARG A 238 11.40 13.45 -7.69
N PRO A 239 10.44 14.06 -6.96
CA PRO A 239 10.76 14.74 -5.71
C PRO A 239 11.35 13.80 -4.64
N ALA A 240 10.84 12.57 -4.52
CA ALA A 240 11.42 11.59 -3.59
C ALA A 240 12.83 11.17 -3.99
N LEU A 241 13.09 11.01 -5.29
CA LEU A 241 14.43 10.69 -5.80
C LEU A 241 15.43 11.81 -5.50
N ARG A 242 15.04 13.07 -5.74
CA ARG A 242 15.85 14.25 -5.40
C ARG A 242 16.14 14.32 -3.90
N ALA A 243 15.12 14.14 -3.05
CA ALA A 243 15.31 14.11 -1.59
C ALA A 243 16.30 13.01 -1.15
N ALA A 244 16.15 11.79 -1.68
CA ALA A 244 17.05 10.69 -1.34
C ALA A 244 18.50 10.97 -1.77
N ARG A 245 18.70 11.52 -2.97
CA ARG A 245 20.02 11.92 -3.46
C ARG A 245 20.66 13.01 -2.61
N ALA A 246 19.90 14.04 -2.28
CA ALA A 246 20.39 15.12 -1.44
C ALA A 246 20.79 14.61 -0.05
N ALA A 247 20.01 13.70 0.53
CA ALA A 247 20.35 13.06 1.80
C ALA A 247 21.67 12.28 1.74
N VAL A 248 21.89 11.51 0.66
CA VAL A 248 23.18 10.83 0.42
C VAL A 248 24.32 11.84 0.27
N LEU A 249 24.15 12.90 -0.54
CA LEU A 249 25.18 13.92 -0.75
C LEU A 249 25.62 14.59 0.55
N VAL A 250 24.68 14.96 1.44
CA VAL A 250 25.06 15.51 2.75
C VAL A 250 25.89 14.52 3.55
N ARG A 251 25.52 13.23 3.53
CA ARG A 251 26.22 12.17 4.26
C ARG A 251 27.58 11.82 3.65
N SER A 252 27.77 12.08 2.35
CA SER A 252 29.04 11.94 1.64
C SER A 252 29.96 13.17 1.74
N GLY A 253 29.54 14.22 2.44
CA GLY A 253 30.35 15.43 2.63
C GLY A 253 30.20 16.47 1.50
N GLU A 254 29.12 16.40 0.73
CA GLU A 254 28.81 17.33 -0.37
C GLU A 254 27.56 18.20 -0.06
N PRO A 255 27.56 19.00 1.02
CA PRO A 255 26.37 19.72 1.46
C PRO A 255 25.94 20.84 0.50
N ALA A 256 26.86 21.48 -0.20
CA ALA A 256 26.53 22.49 -1.21
C ALA A 256 25.72 21.89 -2.37
N ALA A 257 26.17 20.74 -2.90
CA ALA A 257 25.46 20.03 -3.96
C ALA A 257 24.08 19.53 -3.48
N ALA A 258 23.96 19.13 -2.21
CA ALA A 258 22.66 18.80 -1.63
C ALA A 258 21.72 20.01 -1.59
N LEU A 259 22.22 21.20 -1.19
CA LEU A 259 21.43 22.44 -1.21
C LEU A 259 21.02 22.86 -2.62
N ASP A 260 21.82 22.59 -3.65
CA ASP A 260 21.40 22.84 -5.04
C ASP A 260 20.19 21.98 -5.47
N ILE A 261 19.95 20.87 -4.78
CA ILE A 261 18.79 19.98 -5.01
C ILE A 261 17.60 20.39 -4.13
N VAL A 262 17.79 20.54 -2.82
CA VAL A 262 16.69 20.80 -1.87
C VAL A 262 16.44 22.29 -1.61
N GLY A 263 17.35 23.17 -2.02
CA GLY A 263 17.26 24.62 -1.90
C GLY A 263 16.65 25.30 -3.13
N LYS A 264 16.48 24.58 -4.24
CA LYS A 264 15.66 25.04 -5.36
C LYS A 264 14.20 25.07 -4.93
N VAL A 265 13.68 26.28 -4.76
CA VAL A 265 12.26 26.52 -4.96
C VAL A 265 12.05 26.32 -6.46
N ASP A 266 11.76 25.08 -6.86
CA ASP A 266 11.37 24.80 -8.24
C ASP A 266 10.30 25.83 -8.61
N GLY A 267 10.51 26.54 -9.73
CA GLY A 267 9.62 27.59 -10.25
C GLY A 267 8.20 27.13 -10.58
N GLU A 268 7.81 25.94 -10.11
CA GLU A 268 6.49 25.35 -10.15
C GLU A 268 6.12 24.89 -8.72
N ARG A 269 5.25 25.65 -8.04
CA ARG A 269 4.48 25.21 -6.86
C ARG A 269 5.25 24.65 -5.64
N GLY A 270 6.45 25.12 -5.32
CA GLY A 270 7.06 24.89 -3.99
C GLY A 270 7.29 23.41 -3.58
N GLU A 271 7.74 23.19 -2.35
CA GLU A 271 8.06 21.85 -1.82
C GLU A 271 6.80 20.94 -1.83
N PRO A 272 6.78 19.82 -2.58
CA PRO A 272 5.61 18.94 -2.65
C PRO A 272 5.26 18.43 -1.26
N GLY A 273 3.99 18.61 -0.85
CA GLY A 273 3.58 18.45 0.55
C GLY A 273 3.93 17.09 1.18
N TRP A 274 4.03 16.03 0.39
CA TRP A 274 4.31 14.66 0.85
C TRP A 274 5.81 14.33 1.01
N VAL A 275 6.74 15.15 0.49
CA VAL A 275 8.20 15.04 0.73
C VAL A 275 8.79 16.26 1.44
N ARG A 276 7.96 17.26 1.74
CA ARG A 276 8.38 18.53 2.29
C ARG A 276 9.24 18.39 3.54
N GLN A 277 8.82 17.56 4.49
CA GLN A 277 9.58 17.38 5.72
C GLN A 277 10.98 16.80 5.43
N ARG A 278 11.09 15.83 4.51
CA ARG A 278 12.38 15.25 4.08
C ARG A 278 13.30 16.29 3.46
N TYR A 279 12.77 17.18 2.62
CA TYR A 279 13.54 18.28 2.04
C TYR A 279 14.10 19.20 3.11
N ARG A 280 13.26 19.59 4.08
CA ARG A 280 13.66 20.51 5.15
C ARG A 280 14.65 19.89 6.13
N VAL A 281 14.48 18.63 6.50
CA VAL A 281 15.46 17.90 7.33
C VAL A 281 16.80 17.77 6.59
N THR A 282 16.77 17.41 5.31
CA THR A 282 17.99 17.33 4.48
C THR A 282 18.67 18.69 4.36
N ARG A 283 17.89 19.77 4.13
CA ARG A 283 18.39 21.15 4.12
C ARG A 283 19.04 21.50 5.45
N ALA A 284 18.44 21.15 6.58
CA ALA A 284 19.03 21.40 7.89
C ALA A 284 20.37 20.69 8.07
N HIS A 285 20.49 19.42 7.66
CA HIS A 285 21.78 18.73 7.69
C HIS A 285 22.82 19.42 6.79
N ALA A 286 22.43 19.90 5.60
CA ALA A 286 23.35 20.57 4.70
C ALA A 286 23.80 21.94 5.24
N LEU A 287 22.88 22.75 5.78
CA LEU A 287 23.18 24.05 6.40
C LEU A 287 24.09 23.88 7.62
N ALA A 288 23.79 22.90 8.49
CA ALA A 288 24.64 22.59 9.64
C ALA A 288 26.05 22.16 9.20
N ALA A 289 26.19 21.40 8.11
CA ALA A 289 27.49 21.01 7.57
C ALA A 289 28.32 22.21 7.07
N LEU A 290 27.65 23.26 6.60
CA LEU A 290 28.26 24.51 6.15
C LEU A 290 28.48 25.52 7.29
N GLY A 291 28.12 25.18 8.53
CA GLY A 291 28.24 26.06 9.70
C GLY A 291 27.08 27.03 9.90
N ASP A 292 26.04 26.98 9.06
CA ASP A 292 24.81 27.77 9.25
C ASP A 292 23.85 27.06 10.20
N GLU A 293 24.17 27.13 11.50
CA GLU A 293 23.33 26.51 12.53
C GLU A 293 21.98 27.21 12.70
N GLU A 294 21.89 28.52 12.46
CA GLU A 294 20.65 29.28 12.60
C GLU A 294 19.66 28.86 11.52
N GLY A 295 20.11 28.81 10.26
CA GLY A 295 19.32 28.31 9.14
C GLY A 295 18.93 26.85 9.33
N ALA A 296 19.83 26.01 9.86
CA ALA A 296 19.50 24.62 10.19
C ALA A 296 18.39 24.52 11.24
N ARG A 297 18.47 25.28 12.34
CA ARG A 297 17.42 25.32 13.38
C ARG A 297 16.10 25.86 12.84
N ALA A 298 16.14 26.89 12.00
CA ALA A 298 14.95 27.44 11.36
C ALA A 298 14.25 26.40 10.46
N ALA A 299 15.01 25.67 9.65
CA ALA A 299 14.47 24.61 8.79
C ALA A 299 13.84 23.47 9.60
N LEU A 300 14.47 23.05 10.70
CA LEU A 300 13.90 22.03 11.60
C LEU A 300 12.68 22.54 12.37
N GLY A 301 12.67 23.82 12.78
CA GLY A 301 11.52 24.46 13.40
C GLY A 301 10.29 24.40 12.51
N GLN A 302 10.44 24.72 11.22
CA GLN A 302 9.36 24.59 10.24
C GLN A 302 8.83 23.16 10.08
N VAL A 303 9.64 22.13 10.37
CA VAL A 303 9.17 20.74 10.38
C VAL A 303 8.41 20.45 11.66
N ALA A 304 8.93 20.87 12.82
CA ALA A 304 8.26 20.70 14.11
C ALA A 304 6.89 21.39 14.17
N ASP A 305 6.76 22.55 13.51
CA ASP A 305 5.51 23.33 13.43
C ASP A 305 4.39 22.60 12.65
N GLU A 306 4.71 21.55 11.88
CA GLU A 306 3.71 20.72 11.18
C GLU A 306 3.03 19.68 12.10
N GLY A 307 3.24 19.77 13.41
CA GLY A 307 2.58 18.94 14.41
C GLY A 307 3.10 17.50 14.44
N ASP A 308 2.21 16.53 14.72
CA ASP A 308 2.60 15.13 14.94
C ASP A 308 3.32 14.51 13.75
N ALA A 309 2.90 14.85 12.52
CA ALA A 309 3.52 14.33 11.30
C ALA A 309 4.97 14.82 11.14
N GLY A 310 5.23 16.10 11.39
CA GLY A 310 6.57 16.67 11.34
C GLY A 310 7.48 16.12 12.42
N ARG A 311 6.97 15.97 13.65
CA ARG A 311 7.73 15.37 14.76
C ARG A 311 8.08 13.91 14.54
N GLU A 312 7.14 13.14 13.99
CA GLU A 312 7.40 11.75 13.64
C GLU A 312 8.50 11.65 12.57
N GLU A 313 8.51 12.54 11.58
CA GLU A 313 9.61 12.61 10.62
C GLU A 313 10.93 12.93 11.32
N LEU A 314 11.00 13.93 12.21
CA LEU A 314 12.22 14.24 12.97
C LEU A 314 12.77 13.01 13.72
N ARG A 315 11.90 12.23 14.39
CA ARG A 315 12.31 11.00 15.08
C ARG A 315 12.89 9.95 14.13
N ARG A 316 12.29 9.79 12.94
CA ARG A 316 12.77 8.83 11.91
C ARG A 316 14.15 9.19 11.37
N TRP A 317 14.52 10.47 11.39
CA TRP A 317 15.82 10.94 10.91
C TRP A 317 16.93 10.94 11.97
N VAL A 318 16.62 10.82 13.27
CA VAL A 318 17.66 10.73 14.32
C VAL A 318 18.67 9.61 14.02
N PRO A 319 18.27 8.37 13.66
CA PRO A 319 19.21 7.29 13.39
C PRO A 319 20.02 7.48 12.10
N ALA A 320 19.53 8.32 11.17
CA ALA A 320 20.31 8.73 10.00
C ALA A 320 21.55 9.55 10.36
N GLY A 321 21.66 10.07 11.59
CA GLY A 321 22.83 10.83 12.02
C GLY A 321 23.11 12.04 11.13
N GLY A 322 24.39 12.40 10.98
CA GLY A 322 24.81 13.54 10.17
C GLY A 322 24.83 14.89 10.92
N PRO A 323 25.12 16.00 10.21
CA PRO A 323 25.55 17.25 10.85
C PRO A 323 24.52 17.89 11.80
N ALA A 324 23.24 17.84 11.45
CA ALA A 324 22.15 18.35 12.30
C ALA A 324 21.61 17.34 13.34
N ALA A 325 22.20 16.15 13.49
CA ALA A 325 21.63 15.08 14.32
C ALA A 325 21.40 15.49 15.78
N GLY A 326 22.33 16.24 16.38
CA GLY A 326 22.18 16.76 17.74
C GLY A 326 20.97 17.69 17.89
N MET A 327 20.74 18.57 16.90
CA MET A 327 19.59 19.49 16.89
C MET A 327 18.27 18.74 16.71
N ILE A 328 18.25 17.72 15.83
CA ILE A 328 17.08 16.87 15.62
C ILE A 328 16.74 16.10 16.90
N ALA A 329 17.74 15.49 17.54
CA ALA A 329 17.56 14.76 18.79
C ALA A 329 17.05 15.66 19.92
N GLU A 330 17.55 16.89 20.00
CA GLU A 330 17.08 17.88 20.96
C GLU A 330 15.61 18.26 20.69
N MET A 331 15.24 18.57 19.45
CA MET A 331 13.87 18.93 19.10
C MET A 331 12.90 17.76 19.29
N ALA A 332 13.31 16.53 18.97
CA ALA A 332 12.54 15.33 19.23
C ALA A 332 12.44 15.00 20.74
N GLY A 333 13.45 15.37 21.53
CA GLY A 333 13.57 15.04 22.96
C GLY A 333 12.96 16.06 23.94
N ARG A 334 12.95 17.36 23.61
CA ARG A 334 12.36 18.43 24.44
C ARG A 334 10.88 18.17 24.78
N GLU A 335 10.16 17.40 23.97
CA GLU A 335 8.77 17.04 24.22
C GLU A 335 8.56 15.81 25.10
N ASN A 336 9.50 14.88 25.25
CA ASN A 336 9.38 13.83 26.27
C ASN A 336 9.32 14.45 27.68
N ALA A 337 9.94 15.61 27.87
CA ALA A 337 9.83 16.38 29.11
C ALA A 337 8.49 17.15 29.20
N ALA A 338 8.04 17.80 28.12
CA ALA A 338 6.78 18.55 28.10
C ALA A 338 5.53 17.64 28.26
N ALA A 339 5.50 16.50 27.58
CA ALA A 339 4.42 15.51 27.69
C ALA A 339 4.37 14.82 29.07
N ARG A 340 5.54 14.61 29.71
CA ARG A 340 5.62 14.11 31.11
C ARG A 340 5.25 15.18 32.14
N GLY A 341 5.49 16.46 31.84
CA GLY A 341 5.10 17.60 32.68
C GLY A 341 3.58 17.82 32.70
N ALA A 342 2.92 17.75 31.53
CA ALA A 342 1.47 17.90 31.41
C ALA A 342 0.67 16.75 32.08
N GLY A 343 1.24 15.55 32.17
CA GLY A 343 0.63 14.43 32.89
C GLY A 343 0.75 14.50 34.42
N ARG A 344 1.59 15.40 34.96
CA ARG A 344 1.85 15.53 36.40
C ARG A 344 1.10 16.68 37.07
N THR A 345 0.59 17.62 36.28
CA THR A 345 -0.23 18.76 36.77
C THR A 345 -1.74 18.48 36.75
N GLY A 346 -2.18 17.30 36.29
CA GLY A 346 -3.60 16.91 36.25
C GLY A 346 -4.06 15.96 37.35
N ALA A 347 -3.19 15.58 38.29
CA ALA A 347 -3.50 14.69 39.40
C ALA A 347 -2.92 15.28 40.69
N GLY A 348 -3.55 16.34 41.20
CA GLY A 348 -3.05 17.01 42.39
C GLY A 348 -3.85 18.22 42.84
N GLU A 349 -5.17 18.25 42.65
CA GLU A 349 -6.03 19.18 43.39
C GLU A 349 -7.27 18.42 43.85
N GLY A 350 -7.26 18.03 45.12
CA GLY A 350 -8.38 17.35 45.77
C GLY A 350 -7.90 16.40 46.85
N GLU A 351 -7.31 16.93 47.92
CA GLU A 351 -7.54 16.48 49.30
C GLU A 351 -6.68 17.30 50.27
N GLY A 352 -7.36 18.14 51.06
CA GLY A 352 -6.76 18.81 52.20
C GLY A 352 -7.38 20.18 52.48
N GLU A 353 -8.52 20.22 53.19
CA GLU A 353 -8.64 20.88 54.52
C GLU A 353 -10.12 21.01 54.97
N VAL A 354 -10.34 20.49 56.19
CA VAL A 354 -11.45 20.68 57.17
C VAL A 354 -12.84 20.14 56.84
#